data_AF-A0A1Y4HWG0-F1
#
_entry.id   AF-A0A1Y4HWG0-F1
#
_cell.length_a   1.000
_cell.length_b   1.000
_cell.length_c   1.000
_cell.angle_alpha   90.00
_cell.angle_beta   90.00
_cell.angle_gamma   90.00
#
_symmetry.space_group_name_H-M   'P 1'
#
loop_
_entity.id
_entity.type
_entity.pdbx_description
1 polymer ?
#
loop_
_entity_poly.entity_id
_entity_poly.type
_entity_poly.pdbx_seq_one_letter_code
_entity_poly.pdbx_strand_id
1 'polypeptide(L)' 'MESTQREVVSVLLEHVLSLGLISQFTYSKAEDLVHSVMDFPELFRYPVCLTEEGCQHECTQDP' A
#
# COMPACT_ATOMS: atom_id res chain seq x y z
N MET A 1 -16.16 2.71 2.93
CA MET A 1 -14.75 2.41 3.30
C MET A 1 -13.89 2.15 2.07
N GLU A 2 -14.38 1.41 1.07
CA GLU A 2 -13.65 1.18 -0.20
C GLU A 2 -13.27 2.45 -0.97
N SER A 3 -14.08 3.52 -0.86
CA SER A 3 -13.79 4.82 -1.48
C SER A 3 -12.49 5.43 -0.95
N THR A 4 -12.21 5.32 0.36
CA THR A 4 -11.00 5.86 0.99
C THR A 4 -9.75 5.12 0.53
N GLN A 5 -9.84 3.80 0.29
CA GLN A 5 -8.71 3.00 -0.15
C GLN A 5 -8.31 3.32 -1.59
N ARG A 6 -9.31 3.47 -2.49
CA ARG A 6 -9.08 3.93 -3.85
C ARG A 6 -8.35 5.26 -3.86
N GLU A 7 -8.84 6.22 -3.07
CA GLU A 7 -8.26 7.56 -3.01
C GLU A 7 -6.80 7.55 -2.51
N VAL A 8 -6.49 6.75 -1.49
CA VAL A 8 -5.10 6.57 -1.02
C VAL A 8 -4.21 6.01 -2.12
N VAL A 9 -4.67 4.98 -2.84
CA VAL A 9 -3.86 4.37 -3.92
C VAL A 9 -3.69 5.31 -5.10
N SER A 10 -4.73 6.06 -5.48
CA SER A 10 -4.64 7.08 -6.53
C SER A 10 -3.64 8.19 -6.17
N VAL A 11 -3.68 8.70 -4.94
CA VAL A 11 -2.70 9.71 -4.47
C VAL A 11 -1.27 9.14 -4.47
N LEU A 12 -1.09 7.89 -4.07
CA LEU A 12 0.23 7.23 -4.14
C LEU A 12 0.71 7.08 -5.59
N LEU A 13 -0.16 6.68 -6.52
CA LEU A 13 0.17 6.56 -7.94
C LEU A 13 0.55 7.91 -8.55
N GLU A 14 -0.18 8.97 -8.23
CA GLU A 14 0.14 10.34 -8.66
C GLU A 14 1.51 10.77 -8.12
N HIS A 15 1.80 10.47 -6.86
CA HIS A 15 3.10 10.78 -6.28
C HIS A 15 4.25 10.03 -6.98
N VAL A 16 4.09 8.73 -7.23
CA VAL A 16 5.09 7.92 -7.96
C VAL A 16 5.32 8.43 -9.38
N LEU A 17 4.26 8.86 -10.07
CA LEU A 17 4.36 9.54 -11.36
C LEU A 17 5.13 10.87 -11.25
N SER A 18 4.82 11.69 -10.24
CA SER A 18 5.48 12.99 -10.02
C SER A 18 6.99 12.85 -9.76
N LEU A 19 7.40 11.73 -9.17
CA LEU A 19 8.81 11.38 -8.95
C LEU A 19 9.50 10.86 -10.22
N GLY A 20 8.77 10.66 -11.32
CA GLY A 20 9.28 10.11 -12.57
C GLY A 20 9.60 8.61 -12.52
N LEU A 21 9.10 7.89 -11.50
CA LEU A 21 9.37 6.46 -11.30
C LEU A 21 8.55 5.58 -12.24
N ILE A 22 7.43 6.10 -12.74
CA ILE A 22 6.59 5.44 -13.74
C ILE A 22 6.28 6.39 -14.89
N SER A 23 5.98 5.81 -16.05
CA SER A 23 5.53 6.57 -17.20
C SER A 23 4.05 6.98 -17.07
N GLN A 24 3.63 8.00 -17.82
CA GLN A 24 2.21 8.37 -17.94
C GLN A 24 1.33 7.21 -18.40
N PHE A 25 1.86 6.36 -19.30
CA PHE A 25 1.15 5.16 -19.77
C PHE A 25 0.93 4.16 -18.64
N THR A 26 1.97 3.89 -17.85
CA THR A 26 1.90 3.02 -16.68
C THR A 26 0.92 3.56 -15.64
N TYR A 27 0.97 4.87 -15.35
CA TYR A 27 0.04 5.54 -14.46
C TYR A 27 -1.42 5.34 -14.91
N SER A 28 -1.73 5.64 -16.18
CA SER A 28 -3.09 5.50 -16.71
C SER A 28 -3.61 4.07 -16.59
N LYS A 29 -2.77 3.06 -16.86
CA LYS A 29 -3.15 1.66 -16.69
C LYS A 29 -3.35 1.25 -15.24
N ALA A 30 -2.55 1.79 -14.32
CA ALA A 30 -2.70 1.54 -12.90
C ALA A 30 -4.00 2.16 -12.35
N GLU A 31 -4.34 3.39 -12.75
CA GLU A 31 -5.59 4.05 -12.39
C GLU A 31 -6.82 3.28 -12.90
N ASP A 32 -6.80 2.80 -14.15
CA ASP A 32 -7.86 1.93 -14.68
C ASP A 32 -8.09 0.70 -13.78
N LEU A 33 -7.00 0.10 -13.29
CA LEU A 33 -7.06 -1.06 -12.38
C LEU A 33 -7.62 -0.68 -11.01
N VAL A 34 -7.19 0.44 -10.44
CA VAL A 34 -7.70 0.99 -9.16
C VAL A 34 -9.21 1.20 -9.23
N HIS A 35 -9.75 1.62 -10.36
CA HIS A 35 -11.19 1.78 -10.56
C HIS A 35 -11.92 0.45 -10.84
N SER A 36 -11.26 -0.51 -11.49
CA SER A 36 -11.88 -1.81 -11.83
C SER A 36 -11.93 -2.81 -10.67
N VAL A 37 -11.04 -2.69 -9.68
CA VAL A 37 -10.95 -3.69 -8.61
C VAL A 37 -12.25 -3.69 -7.79
N MET A 38 -12.79 -4.88 -7.50
CA MET A 38 -14.00 -4.99 -6.69
C MET A 38 -13.70 -4.79 -5.20
N ASP A 39 -12.62 -5.41 -4.73
CA ASP A 39 -12.16 -5.34 -3.34
C ASP A 39 -10.68 -4.94 -3.27
N PHE A 40 -10.34 -4.00 -2.39
CA PHE A 40 -8.94 -3.67 -2.13
C PHE A 40 -8.28 -4.72 -1.24
N PRO A 41 -7.00 -5.05 -1.49
CA PRO A 41 -6.23 -5.91 -0.60
C PRO A 41 -6.29 -5.44 0.85
N GLU A 42 -6.32 -6.39 1.80
CA GLU A 42 -6.36 -6.10 3.24
C GLU A 42 -5.21 -5.20 3.71
N LEU A 43 -4.06 -5.28 3.04
CA LEU A 43 -2.92 -4.39 3.27
C LEU A 43 -3.31 -2.90 3.22
N PHE A 44 -4.20 -2.53 2.29
CA PHE A 44 -4.69 -1.15 2.16
C PHE A 44 -5.89 -0.86 3.08
N ARG A 45 -6.45 -1.88 3.73
CA ARG A 45 -7.55 -1.75 4.70
C ARG A 45 -7.01 -1.57 6.11
N TYR A 46 -5.92 -2.25 6.43
CA TYR A 46 -5.27 -2.26 7.73
C TYR A 46 -3.75 -2.23 7.54
N PRO A 47 -3.15 -1.07 7.23
CA PRO A 47 -1.71 -0.96 6.96
C PRO A 47 -0.80 -1.31 8.16
N VAL A 48 -1.37 -1.62 9.33
CA VAL A 48 -0.63 -1.87 10.60
C VAL A 48 -0.87 -3.28 11.18
N CYS A 49 -1.66 -4.14 10.53
CA CYS A 49 -1.80 -5.54 10.99
C CYS A 49 -0.78 -6.43 10.27
N LEU A 50 0.51 -6.12 10.39
CA LEU A 50 1.54 -7.14 10.22
C LEU A 50 1.42 -8.06 11.42
N THR A 51 0.99 -9.29 11.14
CA THR A 51 0.93 -10.42 12.06
C THR A 51 2.13 -10.43 13.00
N GLU A 52 1.86 -10.77 14.25
CA GLU A 52 2.68 -11.15 15.41
C GLU A 52 4.05 -11.86 15.18
N GLU A 53 4.82 -11.56 14.13
CA GLU A 53 6.16 -12.09 13.90
C GLU A 53 7.22 -10.99 14.10
N GLY A 54 7.57 -10.75 15.36
CA GLY A 54 8.67 -9.84 15.72
C GLY A 54 8.97 -9.69 17.22
N CYS A 55 8.12 -10.19 18.12
CA CYS A 55 8.32 -10.12 19.58
C CYS A 55 9.00 -11.37 20.18
N GLN A 56 9.94 -11.99 19.47
CA GLN A 56 10.79 -13.03 20.05
C GLN A 56 12.23 -12.79 19.61
N HIS A 57 12.91 -11.86 20.28
CA HIS A 57 14.33 -11.95 20.60
C HIS A 57 14.52 -11.03 21.80
N GLU A 58 14.08 -11.52 22.96
CA GLU A 58 14.45 -10.93 24.24
C GLU A 58 15.98 -10.87 24.32
N CYS A 59 16.46 -9.66 24.56
CA CYS A 59 17.83 -9.35 24.88
C CYS A 59 18.36 -10.37 25.89
N THR A 60 19.41 -11.12 25.53
CA THR A 60 20.17 -11.88 26.52
C THR A 60 20.76 -10.87 27.50
N GLN A 61 20.16 -10.75 28.68
CA GLN A 61 20.80 -10.11 29.82
C GLN A 61 21.83 -11.12 30.35
N ASP A 62 23.10 -10.91 30.01
CA ASP A 62 24.21 -11.53 30.73
C ASP A 62 24.26 -10.95 32.17
N PRO A 63 24.53 -11.78 33.19
CA PRO A 63 24.65 -11.34 34.58
C PRO A 63 25.92 -10.52 34.89
#